data_AF-A0A2G8HTF7-F1
#
_entry.id   AF-A0A2G8HTF7-F1
#
_cell.length_a   1.000
_cell.length_b   1.000
_cell.length_c   1.000
_cell.angle_alpha   90.00
_cell.angle_beta   90.00
_cell.angle_gamma   90.00
#
_symmetry.space_group_name_H-M   'P 1'
#
loop_
_entity.id
_entity.type
_entity.pdbx_description
1 polymer ?
#
loop_
_entity_poly.entity_id
_entity_poly.type
_entity_poly.pdbx_seq_one_letter_code
_entity_poly.pdbx_strand_id
1 'polypeptide(L)'
;MKLVSSILIFMISLSCFGQQGKNVPEKKVEVVLGIDHVEKLDFAPSTKVQVGNDTILNHVIIPQKREITFKGLKPGQTSVMIRNTVGDIKAKFLVNITATDQSKVVQELKEFLGDVEGLEIGIKGNKVYVGGEIVVPSDIGKVIVVLGGYPDVVQLVELSPQTQRVIARNMQKEIQKSNMPDVTVRVANGLFMLEGVVSADVDKTRAEQIAAVYVPDMIQNLARRTESVKAAEKDIIQNFISVNSKKKPAPIPKLIKISAQFVELTKDYNKIFGFKWEPVLAGGGGTINIGKGNDGGVTSSSQGTLAGTISNLFPRLASAKSAGYARVIQSGVIITKDKIASKIVKRSEKPFAIGTGEFVRTEKASAGFDLAITPTILPQEKIDLSMGITVSANVGDPPETTSNTIQTALVVKSKESAVVGGVVVNKSSTDFDRNPPGGVDDVEDGNKLFSFVKSKAYLTNKSQFVVFVTPEIIESASSGTEEIKRKFRSRRR
;
A
#
# COMPACT_ATOMS: atom_id res chain seq x y z
N MET A 1 45.00 142.37 19.76
CA MET A 1 46.37 142.01 19.38
C MET A 1 46.42 140.48 19.28
N LYS A 2 46.78 139.97 18.07
CA LYS A 2 47.06 138.58 17.59
C LYS A 2 47.03 137.43 18.63
N LEU A 3 46.51 136.21 18.42
CA LEU A 3 46.68 135.19 17.36
C LEU A 3 45.52 134.15 17.49
N VAL A 4 44.74 133.83 16.45
CA VAL A 4 44.83 132.66 15.54
C VAL A 4 45.07 131.29 16.19
N SER A 5 44.05 130.42 16.16
CA SER A 5 44.21 128.97 15.95
C SER A 5 42.94 128.43 15.26
N SER A 6 43.10 127.93 14.03
CA SER A 6 42.05 127.31 13.22
C SER A 6 41.83 125.86 13.64
N ILE A 7 40.60 125.48 13.97
CA ILE A 7 40.17 124.08 14.07
C ILE A 7 39.21 123.80 12.91
N LEU A 8 39.66 122.91 12.03
CA LEU A 8 38.96 122.40 10.86
C LEU A 8 38.14 121.17 11.28
N ILE A 9 36.81 121.29 11.34
CA ILE A 9 35.90 120.15 11.54
C ILE A 9 35.34 119.73 10.18
N PHE A 10 35.75 118.55 9.72
CA PHE A 10 35.33 117.92 8.48
C PHE A 10 34.02 117.16 8.73
N MET A 11 32.92 117.63 8.14
CA MET A 11 31.62 116.99 8.21
C MET A 11 31.53 115.93 7.09
N ILE A 12 31.55 114.64 7.46
CA ILE A 12 31.37 113.53 6.51
C ILE A 12 29.86 113.29 6.33
N SER A 13 29.33 113.68 5.18
CA SER A 13 27.99 113.35 4.71
C SER A 13 27.96 111.91 4.19
N LEU A 14 27.26 111.01 4.90
CA LEU A 14 26.94 109.68 4.41
C LEU A 14 25.84 109.76 3.34
N SER A 15 26.21 109.53 2.08
CA SER A 15 25.25 109.30 0.99
C SER A 15 24.71 107.87 1.09
N CYS A 16 23.47 107.72 1.56
CA CYS A 16 22.74 106.47 1.51
C CYS A 16 22.19 106.27 0.08
N PHE A 17 22.85 105.45 -0.73
CA PHE A 17 22.29 104.98 -2.00
C PHE A 17 21.33 103.82 -1.73
N GLY A 18 20.03 104.09 -1.83
CA GLY A 18 19.01 103.05 -1.91
C GLY A 18 19.19 102.25 -3.22
N GLN A 19 19.57 100.97 -3.10
CA GLN A 19 19.56 100.05 -4.22
C GLN A 19 18.12 99.72 -4.61
N GLN A 20 17.67 100.28 -5.75
CA GLN A 20 16.51 99.78 -6.48
C GLN A 20 16.73 98.30 -6.81
N GLY A 21 15.85 97.43 -6.33
CA GLY A 21 15.87 96.00 -6.63
C GLY A 21 15.77 95.78 -8.14
N LYS A 22 16.77 95.12 -8.73
CA LYS A 22 16.70 94.61 -10.09
C LYS A 22 15.50 93.65 -10.17
N ASN A 23 14.53 93.93 -11.04
CA ASN A 23 13.43 93.01 -11.37
C ASN A 23 14.03 91.69 -11.86
N VAL A 24 13.96 90.65 -11.04
CA VAL A 24 14.39 89.30 -11.40
C VAL A 24 13.30 88.68 -12.28
N PRO A 25 13.63 88.10 -13.46
CA PRO A 25 12.63 87.52 -14.35
C PRO A 25 11.91 86.35 -13.69
N GLU A 26 10.57 86.40 -13.72
CA GLU A 26 9.69 85.34 -13.22
C GLU A 26 9.28 84.43 -14.38
N LYS A 27 9.72 83.17 -14.36
CA LYS A 27 9.44 82.17 -15.39
C LYS A 27 8.39 81.17 -14.89
N LYS A 28 7.29 81.01 -15.64
CA LYS A 28 6.28 80.00 -15.35
C LYS A 28 6.77 78.63 -15.83
N VAL A 29 6.68 77.62 -14.97
CA VAL A 29 7.09 76.24 -15.26
C VAL A 29 5.92 75.32 -14.94
N GLU A 30 5.50 74.52 -15.91
CA GLU A 30 4.47 73.51 -15.71
C GLU A 30 5.14 72.17 -15.42
N VAL A 31 4.76 71.55 -14.30
CA VAL A 31 5.30 70.25 -13.89
C VAL A 31 4.13 69.28 -13.77
N VAL A 32 4.23 68.15 -14.46
CA VAL A 32 3.22 67.10 -14.36
C VAL A 32 3.55 66.22 -13.15
N LEU A 33 2.54 65.94 -12.32
CA LEU A 33 2.72 65.12 -11.13
C LEU A 33 3.31 63.73 -11.51
N GLY A 34 4.39 63.32 -10.84
CA GLY A 34 5.09 62.06 -11.11
C GLY A 34 6.15 62.08 -12.22
N ILE A 35 6.32 63.21 -12.94
CA ILE A 35 7.36 63.41 -13.95
C ILE A 35 8.37 64.44 -13.44
N ASP A 36 9.66 64.10 -13.49
CA ASP A 36 10.75 65.02 -13.16
C ASP A 36 10.92 66.06 -14.29
N HIS A 37 10.71 67.34 -14.01
CA HIS A 37 10.95 68.43 -14.97
C HIS A 37 12.34 69.03 -14.75
N VAL A 38 13.21 68.97 -15.76
CA VAL A 38 14.57 69.50 -15.67
C VAL A 38 14.64 70.87 -16.35
N GLU A 39 15.11 71.86 -15.59
CA GLU A 39 15.30 73.22 -16.08
C GLU A 39 16.79 73.60 -16.02
N LYS A 40 17.33 74.07 -17.16
CA LYS A 40 18.71 74.55 -17.26
C LYS A 40 18.81 76.01 -16.83
N LEU A 41 19.82 76.31 -16.03
CA LEU A 41 20.14 77.64 -15.51
C LEU A 41 21.33 78.21 -16.28
N ASP A 42 21.25 79.49 -16.60
CA ASP A 42 22.29 80.25 -17.30
C ASP A 42 23.41 80.76 -16.36
N PHE A 43 23.22 80.62 -15.04
CA PHE A 43 24.19 80.98 -14.01
C PHE A 43 24.62 79.77 -13.16
N ALA A 44 25.71 79.91 -12.39
CA ALA A 44 26.10 78.92 -11.38
C ALA A 44 25.23 79.09 -10.12
N PRO A 45 24.31 78.14 -9.83
CA PRO A 45 23.39 78.31 -8.73
C PRO A 45 24.04 77.98 -7.38
N SER A 46 23.57 78.66 -6.34
CA SER A 46 23.82 78.25 -4.95
C SER A 46 23.09 76.95 -4.64
N THR A 47 23.65 76.16 -3.73
CA THR A 47 22.99 74.96 -3.19
C THR A 47 21.77 75.28 -2.34
N LYS A 48 21.61 76.55 -1.92
CA LYS A 48 20.47 77.02 -1.12
C LYS A 48 19.37 77.56 -2.03
N VAL A 49 18.40 76.72 -2.33
CA VAL A 49 17.17 77.08 -3.06
C VAL A 49 16.06 77.36 -2.05
N GLN A 50 15.28 78.41 -2.29
CA GLN A 50 14.09 78.71 -1.48
C GLN A 50 12.84 78.26 -2.23
N VAL A 51 12.04 77.40 -1.60
CA VAL A 51 10.75 76.93 -2.11
C VAL A 51 9.66 77.50 -1.20
N GLY A 52 8.61 78.09 -1.80
CA GLY A 52 7.52 78.70 -1.03
C GLY A 52 6.71 77.66 -0.24
N ASN A 53 6.36 76.55 -0.88
CA ASN A 53 5.72 75.40 -0.26
C ASN A 53 6.46 74.10 -0.64
N ASP A 54 7.22 73.57 0.31
CA ASP A 54 8.04 72.36 0.20
C ASP A 54 7.21 71.06 0.28
N THR A 55 6.00 71.12 0.82
CA THR A 55 5.09 69.96 0.89
C THR A 55 4.50 69.57 -0.48
N ILE A 56 4.55 70.49 -1.46
CA ILE A 56 3.97 70.32 -2.80
C ILE A 56 5.05 70.05 -3.85
N LEU A 57 6.26 70.58 -3.65
CA LEU A 57 7.35 70.48 -4.62
C LEU A 57 8.67 70.14 -3.93
N ASN A 58 9.30 69.04 -4.36
CA ASN A 58 10.68 68.74 -4.04
C ASN A 58 11.59 69.17 -5.21
N HIS A 59 12.86 69.44 -4.91
CA HIS A 59 13.83 69.85 -5.92
C HIS A 59 15.20 69.20 -5.68
N VAL A 60 15.91 68.94 -6.77
CA VAL A 60 17.32 68.52 -6.73
C VAL A 60 18.09 69.48 -7.62
N ILE A 61 19.09 70.15 -7.06
CA ILE A 61 19.95 71.06 -7.81
C ILE A 61 21.32 70.43 -8.02
N ILE A 62 21.83 70.51 -9.24
CA ILE A 62 23.17 70.02 -9.61
C ILE A 62 24.00 71.23 -10.08
N PRO A 63 24.69 71.94 -9.17
CA PRO A 63 25.40 73.18 -9.51
C PRO A 63 26.45 73.01 -10.61
N GLN A 64 27.13 71.86 -10.65
CA GLN A 64 28.13 71.53 -11.66
C GLN A 64 27.55 71.47 -13.09
N LYS A 65 26.30 71.03 -13.23
CA LYS A 65 25.59 70.94 -14.51
C LYS A 65 24.71 72.17 -14.80
N ARG A 66 24.60 73.09 -13.83
CA ARG A 66 23.68 74.24 -13.85
C ARG A 66 22.24 73.82 -14.17
N GLU A 67 21.80 72.71 -13.58
CA GLU A 67 20.46 72.16 -13.77
C GLU A 67 19.73 72.09 -12.44
N ILE A 68 18.44 72.40 -12.45
CA ILE A 68 17.52 72.11 -11.35
C ILE A 68 16.43 71.17 -11.85
N THR A 69 16.18 70.11 -11.09
CA THR A 69 15.10 69.17 -11.33
C THR A 69 13.98 69.43 -10.34
N PHE A 70 12.79 69.69 -10.85
CA PHE A 70 11.55 69.85 -10.09
C PHE A 70 10.80 68.54 -10.04
N LYS A 71 10.42 68.10 -8.82
CA LYS A 71 9.64 66.90 -8.57
C LYS A 71 8.33 67.27 -7.88
N GLY A 72 7.23 67.24 -8.62
CA GLY A 72 5.90 67.49 -8.07
C GLY A 72 5.47 66.38 -7.12
N LEU A 73 5.10 66.73 -5.88
CA LEU A 73 4.58 65.80 -4.87
C LEU A 73 3.06 65.85 -4.75
N LYS A 74 2.47 67.05 -4.85
CA LYS A 74 1.01 67.27 -4.79
C LYS A 74 0.59 68.30 -5.84
N PRO A 75 -0.67 68.27 -6.32
CA PRO A 75 -1.19 69.32 -7.20
C PRO A 75 -1.25 70.67 -6.49
N GLY A 76 -0.88 71.75 -7.16
CA GLY A 76 -0.88 73.09 -6.58
C GLY A 76 0.11 74.04 -7.25
N GLN A 77 0.14 75.29 -6.79
CA GLN A 77 1.08 76.31 -7.26
C GLN A 77 2.06 76.67 -6.15
N THR A 78 3.35 76.74 -6.50
CA THR A 78 4.41 77.15 -5.58
C THR A 78 5.42 78.00 -6.32
N SER A 79 6.17 78.82 -5.58
CA SER A 79 7.25 79.62 -6.17
C SER A 79 8.60 79.09 -5.70
N VAL A 80 9.58 79.08 -6.60
CA VAL A 80 10.96 78.68 -6.31
C VAL A 80 11.88 79.84 -6.65
N MET A 81 12.71 80.25 -5.69
CA MET A 81 13.71 81.30 -5.88
C MET A 81 15.11 80.70 -5.80
N ILE A 82 15.91 80.97 -6.84
CA ILE A 82 17.28 80.49 -6.94
C ILE A 82 18.25 81.67 -6.89
N ARG A 83 19.27 81.54 -6.05
CA ARG A 83 20.37 82.50 -5.90
C ARG A 83 21.63 82.04 -6.61
N ASN A 84 22.50 82.97 -6.99
CA ASN A 84 23.87 82.67 -7.41
C ASN A 84 24.79 82.43 -6.19
N THR A 85 26.05 82.08 -6.43
CA THR A 85 27.08 81.89 -5.39
C THR A 85 27.41 83.16 -4.60
N VAL A 86 27.07 84.34 -5.11
CA VAL A 86 27.29 85.66 -4.48
C VAL A 86 26.10 86.07 -3.59
N GLY A 87 24.96 85.38 -3.67
CA GLY A 87 23.77 85.62 -2.85
C GLY A 87 22.64 86.40 -3.54
N ASP A 88 22.84 86.86 -4.78
CA ASP A 88 21.81 87.54 -5.54
C ASP A 88 20.75 86.56 -6.05
N ILE A 89 19.47 86.91 -5.95
CA ILE A 89 18.37 86.16 -6.58
C ILE A 89 18.46 86.38 -8.10
N LYS A 90 18.63 85.30 -8.86
CA LYS A 90 18.82 85.35 -10.32
C LYS A 90 17.68 84.71 -11.11
N ALA A 91 16.92 83.81 -10.49
CA ALA A 91 15.73 83.24 -11.09
C ALA A 91 14.61 83.08 -10.07
N LYS A 92 13.39 83.40 -10.51
CA LYS A 92 12.15 83.08 -9.79
C LYS A 92 11.29 82.23 -10.71
N PHE A 93 10.91 81.05 -10.26
CA PHE A 93 10.03 80.14 -10.98
C PHE A 93 8.66 80.12 -10.31
N LEU A 94 7.60 80.27 -11.08
CA LEU A 94 6.24 79.96 -10.64
C LEU A 94 5.89 78.58 -11.18
N VAL A 95 5.91 77.59 -10.30
CA VAL A 95 5.75 76.19 -10.65
C VAL A 95 4.28 75.80 -10.46
N ASN A 96 3.60 75.49 -11.56
CA ASN A 96 2.22 74.98 -11.54
C ASN A 96 2.26 73.46 -11.71
N ILE A 97 1.80 72.73 -10.70
CA ILE A 97 1.80 71.27 -10.70
C ILE A 97 0.40 70.76 -11.06
N THR A 98 0.28 70.17 -12.24
CA THR A 98 -0.99 69.64 -12.77
C THR A 98 -1.05 68.12 -12.60
N ALA A 99 -2.18 67.61 -12.09
CA ALA A 99 -2.47 66.18 -12.10
C ALA A 99 -3.16 65.80 -13.42
N THR A 100 -2.50 64.96 -14.22
CA THR A 100 -3.14 64.28 -15.35
C THR A 100 -3.73 62.93 -14.88
N ASP A 101 -4.63 62.32 -15.66
CA ASP A 101 -5.18 61.01 -15.29
C ASP A 101 -4.09 59.92 -15.23
N GLN A 102 -3.06 60.01 -16.07
CA GLN A 102 -1.88 59.13 -15.99
C GLN A 102 -1.05 59.36 -14.72
N SER A 103 -0.94 60.62 -14.27
CA SER A 103 -0.26 60.95 -13.02
C SER A 103 -0.94 60.34 -11.80
N LYS A 104 -2.29 60.28 -11.79
CA LYS A 104 -3.05 59.63 -10.71
C LYS A 104 -2.76 58.13 -10.66
N VAL A 105 -2.78 57.47 -11.81
CA VAL A 105 -2.45 56.03 -11.92
C VAL A 105 -1.02 55.75 -11.44
N VAL A 106 -0.04 56.59 -11.78
CA VAL A 106 1.34 56.45 -11.27
C VAL A 106 1.42 56.60 -9.76
N GLN A 107 0.64 57.52 -9.19
CA GLN A 107 0.63 57.73 -7.74
C GLN A 107 0.01 56.53 -7.01
N GLU A 108 -1.11 56.00 -7.50
CA GLU A 108 -1.74 54.78 -6.98
C GLU A 108 -0.79 53.59 -7.09
N LEU A 109 -0.15 53.39 -8.24
CA LEU A 109 0.82 52.30 -8.43
C LEU A 109 2.03 52.46 -7.50
N LYS A 110 2.51 53.67 -7.23
CA LYS A 110 3.59 53.91 -6.26
C LYS A 110 3.14 53.67 -4.82
N GLU A 111 1.89 53.92 -4.49
CA GLU A 111 1.33 53.61 -3.18
C GLU A 111 1.20 52.10 -2.97
N PHE A 112 0.78 51.36 -4.01
CA PHE A 112 0.63 49.91 -3.93
C PHE A 112 1.93 49.12 -4.11
N LEU A 113 2.85 49.57 -4.96
CA LEU A 113 4.04 48.81 -5.38
C LEU A 113 5.37 49.50 -5.04
N GLY A 114 5.36 50.68 -4.41
CA GLY A 114 6.58 51.42 -4.07
C GLY A 114 7.44 50.75 -2.99
N ASP A 115 6.88 49.80 -2.25
CA ASP A 115 7.59 48.97 -1.26
C ASP A 115 8.25 47.72 -1.90
N VAL A 116 7.93 47.40 -3.15
CA VAL A 116 8.49 46.24 -3.85
C VAL A 116 9.87 46.60 -4.39
N GLU A 117 10.87 45.85 -3.96
CA GLU A 117 12.26 46.08 -4.37
C GLU A 117 12.48 45.69 -5.83
N GLY A 118 13.11 46.59 -6.59
CA GLY A 118 13.52 46.37 -7.98
C GLY A 118 12.49 46.75 -9.04
N LEU A 119 11.36 47.34 -8.66
CA LEU A 119 10.36 47.88 -9.60
C LEU A 119 10.55 49.37 -9.90
N GLU A 120 10.34 49.72 -11.17
CA GLU A 120 10.34 51.08 -11.69
C GLU A 120 8.97 51.42 -12.26
N ILE A 121 8.37 52.52 -11.79
CA ILE A 121 7.05 52.99 -12.20
C ILE A 121 7.21 54.38 -12.83
N GLY A 122 6.77 54.52 -14.08
CA GLY A 122 6.92 55.77 -14.80
C GLY A 122 5.92 55.95 -15.94
N ILE A 123 6.00 57.11 -16.60
CA ILE A 123 5.22 57.43 -17.78
C ILE A 123 6.19 57.46 -18.97
N LYS A 124 5.89 56.69 -20.03
CA LYS A 124 6.68 56.68 -21.26
C LYS A 124 5.77 56.92 -22.46
N GLY A 125 5.88 58.10 -23.06
CA GLY A 125 4.95 58.55 -24.11
C GLY A 125 3.55 58.78 -23.54
N ASN A 126 2.55 58.09 -24.09
CA ASN A 126 1.15 58.18 -23.66
C ASN A 126 0.70 56.95 -22.82
N LYS A 127 1.64 56.22 -22.22
CA LYS A 127 1.33 55.03 -21.40
C LYS A 127 2.11 55.05 -20.10
N VAL A 128 1.45 54.57 -19.04
CA VAL A 128 2.10 54.25 -17.77
C VAL A 128 2.77 52.88 -17.93
N TYR A 129 3.99 52.73 -17.44
CA TYR A 129 4.70 51.45 -17.43
C TYR A 129 5.17 51.10 -16.03
N VAL A 130 5.20 49.79 -15.76
CA VAL A 130 5.84 49.20 -14.59
C VAL A 130 6.86 48.21 -15.10
N GLY A 131 8.14 48.47 -14.87
CA GLY A 131 9.26 47.63 -15.30
C GLY A 131 10.17 47.24 -14.16
N GLY A 132 11.20 46.47 -14.46
CA GLY A 132 12.23 46.06 -13.49
C GLY A 132 12.14 44.59 -13.10
N GLU A 133 12.94 44.21 -12.10
CA GLU A 133 13.07 42.83 -11.64
C GLU A 133 12.54 42.68 -10.22
N ILE A 134 11.62 41.74 -9.98
CA ILE A 134 11.14 41.43 -8.63
C ILE A 134 12.23 40.65 -7.88
N VAL A 135 12.78 41.24 -6.82
CA VAL A 135 13.85 40.65 -6.01
C VAL A 135 13.31 39.70 -4.94
N VAL A 136 12.16 40.02 -4.35
CA VAL A 136 11.61 39.27 -3.22
C VAL A 136 10.47 38.34 -3.67
N PRO A 137 10.53 37.01 -3.45
CA PRO A 137 9.48 36.09 -3.87
C PRO A 137 8.09 36.37 -3.27
N SER A 138 8.01 36.91 -2.04
CA SER A 138 6.73 37.23 -1.38
C SER A 138 5.92 38.29 -2.10
N ASP A 139 6.61 39.19 -2.80
CA ASP A 139 5.99 40.38 -3.39
C ASP A 139 5.36 40.07 -4.74
N ILE A 140 5.69 38.91 -5.33
CA ILE A 140 5.18 38.49 -6.64
C ILE A 140 3.65 38.48 -6.65
N GLY A 141 3.01 37.94 -5.62
CA GLY A 141 1.55 37.91 -5.50
C GLY A 141 0.94 39.32 -5.44
N LYS A 142 1.58 40.24 -4.72
CA LYS A 142 1.15 41.64 -4.60
C LYS A 142 1.22 42.36 -5.94
N VAL A 143 2.36 42.25 -6.62
CA VAL A 143 2.58 42.83 -7.95
C VAL A 143 1.54 42.31 -8.93
N ILE A 144 1.25 41.01 -8.88
CA ILE A 144 0.29 40.38 -9.77
C ILE A 144 -1.12 40.94 -9.59
N VAL A 145 -1.61 40.95 -8.35
CA VAL A 145 -2.98 41.36 -8.03
C VAL A 145 -3.19 42.83 -8.37
N VAL A 146 -2.21 43.68 -8.05
CA VAL A 146 -2.29 45.12 -8.34
C VAL A 146 -2.28 45.37 -9.84
N LEU A 147 -1.32 44.81 -10.58
CA LEU A 147 -1.20 45.04 -12.02
C LEU A 147 -2.38 44.46 -12.81
N GLY A 148 -3.05 43.42 -12.31
CA GLY A 148 -4.29 42.90 -12.90
C GLY A 148 -5.45 43.89 -12.89
N GLY A 149 -5.47 44.86 -11.96
CA GLY A 149 -6.48 45.92 -11.90
C GLY A 149 -6.27 47.07 -12.89
N TYR A 150 -5.09 47.17 -13.52
CA TYR A 150 -4.72 48.28 -14.40
C TYR A 150 -4.35 47.78 -15.82
N PRO A 151 -5.34 47.54 -16.70
CA PRO A 151 -5.10 46.98 -18.03
C PRO A 151 -4.37 47.92 -18.99
N ASP A 152 -4.43 49.23 -18.74
CA ASP A 152 -3.81 50.29 -19.55
C ASP A 152 -2.31 50.49 -19.26
N VAL A 153 -1.79 49.82 -18.24
CA VAL A 153 -0.38 49.87 -17.83
C VAL A 153 0.43 48.86 -18.62
N VAL A 154 1.55 49.30 -19.19
CA VAL A 154 2.51 48.43 -19.86
C VAL A 154 3.36 47.72 -18.80
N GLN A 155 3.21 46.41 -18.70
CA GLN A 155 3.91 45.57 -17.73
C GLN A 155 5.18 45.00 -18.38
N LEU A 156 6.34 45.40 -17.89
CA LEU A 156 7.68 44.96 -18.32
C LEU A 156 8.45 44.40 -17.12
N VAL A 157 7.76 43.65 -16.28
CA VAL A 157 8.29 43.13 -15.02
C VAL A 157 8.79 41.71 -15.23
N GLU A 158 10.02 41.45 -14.79
CA GLU A 158 10.63 40.12 -14.82
C GLU A 158 10.99 39.65 -13.39
N LEU A 159 11.23 38.36 -13.22
CA LEU A 159 11.77 37.83 -11.95
C LEU A 159 13.29 37.93 -11.96
N SER A 160 13.89 38.43 -10.88
CA SER A 160 15.35 38.47 -10.80
C SER A 160 15.97 37.06 -10.87
N PRO A 161 17.19 36.90 -11.42
CA PRO A 161 17.86 35.61 -11.46
C PRO A 161 18.06 34.99 -10.07
N GLN A 162 18.18 35.80 -9.02
CA GLN A 162 18.31 35.34 -7.65
C GLN A 162 16.97 34.79 -7.13
N THR A 163 15.88 35.51 -7.39
CA THR A 163 14.50 35.10 -7.06
C THR A 163 14.19 33.75 -7.69
N GLN A 164 14.49 33.59 -8.98
CA GLN A 164 14.27 32.33 -9.71
C GLN A 164 15.03 31.15 -9.07
N ARG A 165 16.28 31.36 -8.64
CA ARG A 165 17.06 30.32 -7.93
C ARG A 165 16.47 29.96 -6.57
N VAL A 166 15.92 30.93 -5.84
CA VAL A 166 15.25 30.68 -4.56
C VAL A 166 13.98 29.85 -4.76
N ILE A 167 13.17 30.21 -5.77
CA ILE A 167 11.98 29.44 -6.15
C ILE A 167 12.37 28.01 -6.55
N ALA A 168 13.38 27.84 -7.41
CA ALA A 168 13.87 26.52 -7.81
C ALA A 168 14.35 25.69 -6.62
N ARG A 169 15.07 26.29 -5.67
CA ARG A 169 15.52 25.61 -4.44
C ARG A 169 14.36 25.16 -3.57
N ASN A 170 13.34 26.00 -3.40
CA ASN A 170 12.15 25.66 -2.62
C ASN A 170 11.33 24.56 -3.30
N MET A 171 11.16 24.67 -4.63
CA MET A 171 10.52 23.65 -5.47
C MET A 171 11.24 22.30 -5.34
N GLN A 172 12.57 22.29 -5.49
CA GLN A 172 13.39 21.09 -5.33
C GLN A 172 13.21 20.48 -3.93
N LYS A 173 13.23 21.30 -2.89
CA LYS A 173 13.09 20.85 -1.50
C LYS A 173 11.76 20.14 -1.25
N GLU A 174 10.65 20.66 -1.78
CA GLU A 174 9.35 20.01 -1.62
C GLU A 174 9.18 18.76 -2.47
N ILE A 175 9.73 18.74 -3.69
CA ILE A 175 9.75 17.52 -4.52
C ILE A 175 10.54 16.42 -3.81
N GLN A 176 11.73 16.75 -3.28
CA GLN A 176 12.58 15.78 -2.57
C GLN A 176 11.92 15.26 -1.29
N LYS A 177 11.24 16.11 -0.52
CA LYS A 177 10.43 15.69 0.64
C LYS A 177 9.27 14.78 0.26
N SER A 178 8.75 14.90 -0.97
CA SER A 178 7.64 14.08 -1.49
C SER A 178 8.08 12.72 -2.01
N ASN A 179 9.12 12.13 -1.41
CA ASN A 179 9.68 10.82 -1.74
C ASN A 179 10.35 10.74 -3.14
N MET A 180 10.87 11.86 -3.65
CA MET A 180 11.59 11.95 -4.94
C MET A 180 12.98 12.58 -4.76
N PRO A 181 13.91 11.92 -4.02
CA PRO A 181 15.20 12.51 -3.65
C PRO A 181 16.12 12.79 -4.85
N ASP A 182 15.98 12.02 -5.93
CA ASP A 182 16.83 12.08 -7.12
C ASP A 182 16.36 13.15 -8.15
N VAL A 183 15.35 13.95 -7.81
CA VAL A 183 14.87 15.05 -8.65
C VAL A 183 15.52 16.37 -8.21
N THR A 184 15.98 17.12 -9.20
CA THR A 184 16.64 18.42 -9.07
C THR A 184 15.94 19.45 -9.95
N VAL A 185 16.01 20.71 -9.55
CA VAL A 185 15.38 21.83 -10.28
C VAL A 185 16.45 22.83 -10.69
N ARG A 186 16.61 23.03 -12.00
CA ARG A 186 17.56 23.97 -12.58
C ARG A 186 16.83 25.11 -13.27
N VAL A 187 17.41 26.31 -13.24
CA VAL A 187 16.86 27.48 -13.95
C VAL A 187 17.72 27.78 -15.17
N ALA A 188 17.10 27.90 -16.34
CA ALA A 188 17.76 28.29 -17.58
C ALA A 188 16.82 29.14 -18.44
N ASN A 189 17.27 30.34 -18.85
CA ASN A 189 16.49 31.27 -19.69
C ASN A 189 15.07 31.58 -19.15
N GLY A 190 14.94 31.76 -17.83
CA GLY A 190 13.64 31.99 -17.18
C GLY A 190 12.73 30.76 -17.06
N LEU A 191 13.19 29.58 -17.49
CA LEU A 191 12.47 28.31 -17.39
C LEU A 191 13.02 27.45 -16.24
N PHE A 192 12.13 26.71 -15.58
CA PHE A 192 12.44 25.72 -14.55
C PHE A 192 12.50 24.33 -15.16
N MET A 193 13.68 23.72 -15.17
CA MET A 193 13.93 22.38 -15.68
C MET A 193 13.94 21.38 -14.52
N LEU A 194 13.02 20.41 -14.56
CA LEU A 194 12.96 19.29 -13.62
C LEU A 194 13.80 18.15 -14.19
N GLU A 195 14.92 17.83 -13.55
CA GLU A 195 15.86 16.80 -14.00
C GLU A 195 16.01 15.73 -12.92
N GLY A 196 15.94 14.44 -13.28
CA GLY A 196 16.11 13.36 -12.32
C GLY A 196 15.60 11.99 -12.78
N VAL A 197 15.63 11.03 -11.85
CA VAL A 197 15.12 9.68 -12.06
C VAL A 197 14.03 9.39 -11.03
N VAL A 198 12.86 8.90 -11.47
CA VAL A 198 11.78 8.46 -10.58
C VAL A 198 11.41 7.00 -10.82
N SER A 199 10.82 6.37 -9.81
CA SER A 199 10.48 4.94 -9.83
C SER A 199 9.16 4.64 -10.56
N ALA A 200 8.25 5.61 -10.61
CA ALA A 200 6.92 5.46 -11.19
C ALA A 200 6.51 6.72 -12.00
N ASP A 201 5.67 6.52 -13.01
CA ASP A 201 5.14 7.60 -13.85
C ASP A 201 4.25 8.57 -13.05
N VAL A 202 3.53 8.05 -12.05
CA VAL A 202 2.73 8.87 -11.13
C VAL A 202 3.58 9.90 -10.38
N ASP A 203 4.82 9.54 -10.03
CA ASP A 203 5.73 10.45 -9.33
C ASP A 203 6.23 11.55 -10.27
N LYS A 204 6.40 11.24 -11.56
CA LYS A 204 6.72 12.24 -12.60
C LYS A 204 5.62 13.31 -12.69
N THR A 205 4.35 12.90 -12.78
CA THR A 205 3.21 13.82 -12.83
C THR A 205 3.06 14.60 -11.53
N ARG A 206 3.30 13.95 -10.39
CA ARG A 206 3.26 14.61 -9.08
C ARG A 206 4.35 15.69 -8.95
N ALA A 207 5.57 15.43 -9.42
CA ALA A 207 6.65 16.42 -9.41
C ALA A 207 6.27 17.68 -10.22
N GLU A 208 5.59 17.49 -11.35
CA GLU A 208 5.10 18.59 -12.19
C GLU A 208 4.00 19.39 -11.52
N GLN A 209 3.04 18.72 -10.86
CA GLN A 209 1.99 19.39 -10.08
C GLN A 209 2.57 20.18 -8.90
N ILE A 210 3.54 19.61 -8.18
CA ILE A 210 4.22 20.34 -7.09
C ILE A 210 4.94 21.56 -7.65
N ALA A 211 5.64 21.41 -8.78
CA ALA A 211 6.32 22.52 -9.43
C ALA A 211 5.35 23.64 -9.86
N ALA A 212 4.17 23.28 -10.38
CA ALA A 212 3.16 24.24 -10.80
C ALA A 212 2.67 25.14 -9.66
N VAL A 213 2.59 24.64 -8.43
CA VAL A 213 2.17 25.43 -7.24
C VAL A 213 3.16 26.56 -6.92
N TYR A 214 4.44 26.38 -7.24
CA TYR A 214 5.50 27.37 -6.94
C TYR A 214 5.70 28.43 -8.02
N VAL A 215 5.08 28.27 -9.19
CA VAL A 215 5.17 29.20 -10.30
C VAL A 215 3.89 30.02 -10.38
N PRO A 216 3.93 31.35 -10.16
CA PRO A 216 2.74 32.19 -10.25
C PRO A 216 2.16 32.23 -11.67
N ASP A 217 0.83 32.18 -11.79
CA ASP A 217 0.07 32.06 -13.05
C ASP A 217 0.35 33.17 -14.10
N MET A 218 0.97 34.29 -13.71
CA MET A 218 1.17 35.45 -14.59
C MET A 218 2.33 35.35 -15.57
N ILE A 219 3.33 34.48 -15.37
CA ILE A 219 4.37 34.30 -16.40
C ILE A 219 3.79 33.60 -17.65
N GLN A 220 2.64 32.94 -17.54
CA GLN A 220 1.95 32.37 -18.70
C GLN A 220 1.25 33.42 -19.56
N ASN A 221 0.98 34.62 -19.03
CA ASN A 221 0.06 35.58 -19.65
C ASN A 221 0.75 36.74 -20.40
N LEU A 222 2.05 36.97 -20.22
CA LEU A 222 2.81 37.94 -21.02
C LEU A 222 3.05 37.46 -22.46
N ALA A 223 3.08 36.14 -22.70
CA ALA A 223 3.16 35.55 -24.03
C ALA A 223 1.80 35.47 -24.76
N ARG A 224 0.67 35.50 -24.02
CA ARG A 224 -0.69 35.34 -24.59
C ARG A 224 -1.27 36.61 -25.19
N ARG A 225 -0.75 37.80 -24.84
CA ARG A 225 -1.32 39.08 -25.30
C ARG A 225 -0.72 39.62 -26.61
N THR A 226 0.18 38.90 -27.26
CA THR A 226 0.77 39.31 -28.54
C THR A 226 0.57 38.21 -29.59
N GLU A 227 -0.60 38.20 -30.23
CA GLU A 227 -1.01 37.24 -31.29
C GLU A 227 -0.13 37.25 -32.57
N SER A 228 1.05 37.87 -32.55
CA SER A 228 1.90 38.06 -33.73
C SER A 228 3.26 37.35 -33.67
N VAL A 229 3.56 36.58 -32.63
CA VAL A 229 4.78 35.75 -32.60
C VAL A 229 4.42 34.30 -32.29
N LYS A 230 4.27 33.49 -33.33
CA LYS A 230 4.24 32.00 -33.27
C LYS A 230 5.63 31.44 -32.89
N ALA A 231 6.25 31.95 -31.83
CA ALA A 231 7.36 31.28 -31.20
C ALA A 231 6.75 30.28 -30.22
N ALA A 232 7.15 29.01 -30.34
CA ALA A 232 6.65 27.90 -29.54
C ALA A 232 6.33 28.31 -28.10
N GLU A 233 5.06 28.17 -27.71
CA GLU A 233 4.58 28.33 -26.34
C GLU A 233 5.33 27.31 -25.47
N LYS A 234 6.45 27.73 -24.87
CA LYS A 234 7.21 26.89 -23.96
C LYS A 234 6.64 27.07 -22.57
N ASP A 235 6.12 25.99 -22.00
CA ASP A 235 5.75 25.96 -20.59
C ASP A 235 6.94 26.38 -19.72
N ILE A 236 6.66 27.19 -18.70
CA ILE A 236 7.67 27.69 -17.76
C ILE A 236 8.38 26.53 -17.05
N ILE A 237 7.68 25.41 -16.86
CA ILE A 237 8.20 24.19 -16.27
C ILE A 237 8.47 23.19 -17.39
N GLN A 238 9.70 22.69 -17.45
CA GLN A 238 10.13 21.70 -18.44
C GLN A 238 10.50 20.40 -17.73
N ASN A 239 9.72 19.35 -17.97
CA ASN A 239 9.86 18.06 -17.30
C ASN A 239 10.80 17.12 -18.06
N PHE A 240 12.04 16.98 -17.58
CA PHE A 240 13.04 16.05 -18.10
C PHE A 240 13.27 14.84 -17.17
N ILE A 241 12.31 14.55 -16.29
CA ILE A 241 12.39 13.41 -15.38
C ILE A 241 12.28 12.10 -16.19
N SER A 242 13.25 11.22 -15.99
CA SER A 242 13.25 9.87 -16.56
C SER A 242 12.64 8.86 -15.58
N VAL A 243 11.79 7.96 -16.08
CA VAL A 243 11.18 6.91 -15.26
C VAL A 243 12.02 5.65 -15.41
N ASN A 244 12.83 5.33 -14.39
CA ASN A 244 13.53 4.05 -14.31
C ASN A 244 12.72 3.14 -13.40
N SER A 245 11.78 2.40 -13.99
CA SER A 245 11.06 1.33 -13.33
C SER A 245 12.02 0.17 -13.07
N LYS A 246 12.88 0.30 -12.05
CA LYS A 246 13.49 -0.87 -11.42
C LYS A 246 12.33 -1.73 -10.95
N LYS A 247 11.99 -2.74 -11.74
CA LYS A 247 11.01 -3.78 -11.41
C LYS A 247 11.47 -4.32 -10.06
N LYS A 248 10.82 -3.89 -8.97
CA LYS A 248 11.14 -4.36 -7.62
C LYS A 248 11.28 -5.88 -7.74
N PRO A 249 12.42 -6.47 -7.37
CA PRO A 249 12.53 -7.92 -7.41
C PRO A 249 11.34 -8.45 -6.64
N ALA A 250 10.51 -9.26 -7.33
CA ALA A 250 9.25 -9.71 -6.74
C ALA A 250 9.58 -10.28 -5.36
N PRO A 251 8.87 -9.84 -4.30
CA PRO A 251 9.15 -10.34 -2.96
C PRO A 251 9.13 -11.86 -3.02
N ILE A 252 10.14 -12.50 -2.43
CA ILE A 252 10.29 -13.95 -2.46
C ILE A 252 8.94 -14.54 -2.02
N PRO A 253 8.27 -15.34 -2.88
CA PRO A 253 6.95 -15.83 -2.55
C PRO A 253 7.05 -16.68 -1.29
N LYS A 254 6.32 -16.27 -0.25
CA LYS A 254 6.25 -17.00 1.00
C LYS A 254 5.78 -18.42 0.71
N LEU A 255 6.48 -19.39 1.29
CA LEU A 255 6.14 -20.79 1.17
C LEU A 255 5.33 -21.20 2.40
N ILE A 256 4.52 -22.23 2.24
CA ILE A 256 3.66 -22.76 3.30
C ILE A 256 3.97 -24.24 3.42
N LYS A 257 4.51 -24.63 4.58
CA LYS A 257 4.69 -26.01 4.98
C LYS A 257 3.39 -26.47 5.62
N ILE A 258 2.81 -27.55 5.11
CA ILE A 258 1.58 -28.11 5.63
C ILE A 258 1.84 -29.55 6.06
N SER A 259 1.55 -29.85 7.31
CA SER A 259 1.63 -31.19 7.88
C SER A 259 0.23 -31.69 8.15
N ALA A 260 -0.14 -32.82 7.55
CA ALA A 260 -1.37 -33.53 7.84
C ALA A 260 -1.06 -34.85 8.56
N GLN A 261 -1.85 -35.18 9.58
CA GLN A 261 -1.73 -36.42 10.34
C GLN A 261 -3.10 -37.09 10.45
N PHE A 262 -3.19 -38.31 9.96
CA PHE A 262 -4.32 -39.20 10.15
C PHE A 262 -3.99 -40.17 11.28
N VAL A 263 -4.83 -40.21 12.31
CA VAL A 263 -4.69 -41.12 13.44
C VAL A 263 -5.98 -41.91 13.58
N GLU A 264 -5.87 -43.23 13.46
CA GLU A 264 -6.96 -44.17 13.70
C GLU A 264 -6.62 -45.05 14.91
N LEU A 265 -7.61 -45.25 15.77
CA LEU A 265 -7.56 -46.16 16.91
C LEU A 265 -8.73 -47.12 16.78
N THR A 266 -8.42 -48.41 16.63
CA THR A 266 -9.41 -49.49 16.68
C THR A 266 -9.22 -50.29 17.96
N LYS A 267 -10.35 -50.64 18.58
CA LYS A 267 -10.42 -51.49 19.76
C LYS A 267 -11.47 -52.55 19.51
N ASP A 268 -11.01 -53.80 19.51
CA ASP A 268 -11.86 -54.96 19.38
C ASP A 268 -11.89 -55.71 20.69
N TYR A 269 -13.07 -56.15 21.10
CA TYR A 269 -13.22 -56.96 22.29
C TYR A 269 -14.29 -58.01 22.05
N ASN A 270 -13.90 -59.26 22.25
CA ASN A 270 -14.75 -60.42 22.11
C ASN A 270 -14.71 -61.22 23.42
N LYS A 271 -15.88 -61.51 24.00
CA LYS A 271 -16.02 -62.39 25.15
C LYS A 271 -17.12 -63.40 24.86
N ILE A 272 -16.75 -64.66 24.83
CA ILE A 272 -17.66 -65.78 24.61
C ILE A 272 -17.69 -66.63 25.86
N PHE A 273 -18.89 -66.97 26.30
CA PHE A 273 -19.14 -68.03 27.25
C PHE A 273 -20.23 -68.93 26.67
N GLY A 274 -20.01 -70.23 26.64
CA GLY A 274 -20.96 -71.20 26.10
C GLY A 274 -20.90 -72.50 26.87
N PHE A 275 -22.06 -72.98 27.27
CA PHE A 275 -22.29 -74.30 27.82
C PHE A 275 -23.13 -75.07 26.80
N LYS A 276 -22.64 -76.23 26.36
CA LYS A 276 -23.34 -77.11 25.42
C LYS A 276 -23.34 -78.53 25.97
N TRP A 277 -24.51 -79.11 26.16
CA TRP A 277 -24.69 -80.49 26.55
C TRP A 277 -25.70 -81.15 25.61
N GLU A 278 -25.18 -82.01 24.75
CA GLU A 278 -25.95 -82.73 23.74
C GLU A 278 -25.44 -84.18 23.70
N PRO A 279 -25.93 -85.05 24.62
CA PRO A 279 -25.61 -86.47 24.52
C PRO A 279 -26.27 -87.06 23.28
N VAL A 280 -25.50 -87.85 22.58
CA VAL A 280 -25.86 -88.44 21.31
C VAL A 280 -25.97 -89.94 21.50
N LEU A 281 -27.10 -90.51 21.11
CA LEU A 281 -27.21 -91.94 20.95
C LEU A 281 -26.69 -92.30 19.55
N ALA A 282 -25.50 -92.88 19.49
CA ALA A 282 -24.85 -93.32 18.26
C ALA A 282 -24.71 -94.85 18.24
N GLY A 283 -24.77 -95.42 17.05
CA GLY A 283 -24.76 -96.85 16.82
C GLY A 283 -26.10 -97.35 16.30
N GLY A 284 -26.07 -97.92 15.09
CA GLY A 284 -27.19 -98.64 14.48
C GLY A 284 -27.57 -99.88 15.28
N GLY A 285 -28.35 -99.68 16.34
CA GLY A 285 -29.07 -100.75 17.02
C GLY A 285 -30.18 -101.30 16.13
N GLY A 286 -30.44 -102.60 16.27
CA GLY A 286 -31.26 -103.38 15.34
C GLY A 286 -32.55 -102.70 14.86
N THR A 287 -32.78 -102.72 13.55
CA THR A 287 -33.97 -102.15 12.92
C THR A 287 -35.15 -103.09 13.10
N ILE A 288 -36.26 -102.58 13.64
CA ILE A 288 -37.55 -103.30 13.63
C ILE A 288 -38.31 -102.85 12.39
N ASN A 289 -38.34 -103.71 11.37
CA ASN A 289 -39.10 -103.47 10.15
C ASN A 289 -40.48 -104.09 10.33
N ILE A 290 -41.50 -103.25 10.47
CA ILE A 290 -42.91 -103.66 10.49
C ILE A 290 -43.46 -103.46 9.09
N GLY A 291 -43.76 -104.57 8.42
CA GLY A 291 -44.28 -104.60 7.06
C GLY A 291 -45.56 -105.41 6.96
N LYS A 292 -46.20 -105.36 5.80
CA LYS A 292 -47.34 -106.21 5.47
C LYS A 292 -46.83 -107.36 4.61
N GLY A 293 -46.97 -108.60 5.08
CA GLY A 293 -46.62 -109.79 4.31
C GLY A 293 -47.55 -109.95 3.10
N ASN A 294 -47.15 -110.77 2.12
CA ASN A 294 -47.92 -110.97 0.88
C ASN A 294 -49.35 -111.49 1.10
N ASP A 295 -49.65 -112.09 2.26
CA ASP A 295 -50.99 -112.56 2.63
C ASP A 295 -51.83 -111.51 3.38
N GLY A 296 -51.35 -110.27 3.45
CA GLY A 296 -52.05 -109.16 4.09
C GLY A 296 -51.97 -109.09 5.61
N GLY A 297 -51.29 -110.04 6.25
CA GLY A 297 -50.94 -110.01 7.68
C GLY A 297 -49.77 -109.05 7.98
N VAL A 298 -49.73 -108.52 9.20
CA VAL A 298 -48.61 -107.67 9.66
C VAL A 298 -47.46 -108.57 10.10
N THR A 299 -46.28 -108.43 9.48
CA THR A 299 -45.06 -109.16 9.83
C THR A 299 -44.05 -108.18 10.41
N SER A 300 -43.50 -108.48 11.59
CA SER A 300 -42.36 -107.76 12.14
C SER A 300 -41.10 -108.60 12.01
N SER A 301 -40.02 -107.99 11.52
CA SER A 301 -38.69 -108.60 11.52
C SER A 301 -37.72 -107.68 12.25
N SER A 302 -36.94 -108.26 13.17
CA SER A 302 -35.83 -107.56 13.83
C SER A 302 -34.52 -108.12 13.28
N GLN A 303 -33.62 -107.22 12.87
CA GLN A 303 -32.28 -107.59 12.41
C GLN A 303 -31.23 -106.80 13.21
N GLY A 304 -30.34 -107.51 13.90
CA GLY A 304 -29.30 -106.95 14.77
C GLY A 304 -29.66 -106.89 16.26
N THR A 305 -28.63 -106.78 17.11
CA THR A 305 -28.78 -106.58 18.57
C THR A 305 -29.12 -105.12 18.84
N LEU A 306 -30.10 -104.85 19.72
CA LEU A 306 -30.36 -103.49 20.23
C LEU A 306 -29.26 -103.10 21.21
N ALA A 307 -28.09 -102.71 20.69
CA ALA A 307 -27.02 -102.10 21.45
C ALA A 307 -26.78 -100.70 20.90
N GLY A 308 -26.90 -99.68 21.75
CA GLY A 308 -26.60 -98.29 21.41
C GLY A 308 -25.52 -97.76 22.34
N THR A 309 -24.59 -96.97 21.80
CA THR A 309 -23.57 -96.27 22.60
C THR A 309 -23.99 -94.83 22.79
N ILE A 310 -23.96 -94.32 24.03
CA ILE A 310 -24.20 -92.90 24.26
C ILE A 310 -22.84 -92.18 24.28
N SER A 311 -22.64 -91.25 23.35
CA SER A 311 -21.48 -90.38 23.27
C SER A 311 -21.85 -88.95 23.70
N ASN A 312 -20.86 -88.08 23.94
CA ASN A 312 -21.08 -86.69 24.42
C ASN A 312 -21.84 -86.56 25.76
N LEU A 313 -21.65 -87.52 26.67
CA LEU A 313 -22.29 -87.55 27.99
C LEU A 313 -21.91 -86.38 28.92
N PHE A 314 -20.75 -85.76 28.68
CA PHE A 314 -20.29 -84.64 29.50
C PHE A 314 -20.56 -83.29 28.81
N PRO A 315 -21.02 -82.28 29.57
CA PRO A 315 -21.19 -80.94 29.04
C PRO A 315 -19.84 -80.34 28.63
N ARG A 316 -19.84 -79.60 27.53
CA ARG A 316 -18.67 -78.83 27.06
C ARG A 316 -18.83 -77.38 27.47
N LEU A 317 -17.74 -76.82 28.01
CA LEU A 317 -17.65 -75.41 28.37
C LEU A 317 -16.65 -74.72 27.45
N ALA A 318 -17.12 -73.68 26.75
CA ALA A 318 -16.30 -72.79 25.95
C ALA A 318 -16.28 -71.41 26.62
N SER A 319 -15.10 -70.98 27.07
CA SER A 319 -14.90 -69.64 27.62
C SER A 319 -13.69 -69.02 26.94
N ALA A 320 -13.90 -67.92 26.24
CA ALA A 320 -12.85 -67.22 25.54
C ALA A 320 -13.01 -65.71 25.71
N LYS A 321 -11.89 -65.02 25.91
CA LYS A 321 -11.84 -63.56 25.96
C LYS A 321 -10.66 -63.12 25.11
N SER A 322 -10.94 -62.26 24.14
CA SER A 322 -9.94 -61.64 23.27
C SER A 322 -10.12 -60.13 23.28
N ALA A 323 -9.03 -59.40 23.29
CA ALA A 323 -9.00 -57.95 23.16
C ALA A 323 -7.89 -57.55 22.20
N GLY A 324 -8.25 -56.82 21.15
CA GLY A 324 -7.35 -56.26 20.15
C GLY A 324 -7.30 -54.74 20.26
N TYR A 325 -6.13 -54.17 20.08
CA TYR A 325 -5.92 -52.73 19.97
C TYR A 325 -5.02 -52.48 18.77
N ALA A 326 -5.44 -51.62 17.85
CA ALA A 326 -4.58 -51.15 16.78
C ALA A 326 -4.58 -49.62 16.74
N ARG A 327 -3.40 -49.05 16.50
CA ARG A 327 -3.21 -47.62 16.25
C ARG A 327 -2.52 -47.46 14.91
N VAL A 328 -3.16 -46.76 14.00
CA VAL A 328 -2.60 -46.41 12.70
C VAL A 328 -2.30 -44.92 12.69
N ILE A 329 -1.06 -44.57 12.32
CA ILE A 329 -0.64 -43.17 12.14
C ILE A 329 -0.08 -43.04 10.74
N GLN A 330 -0.68 -42.17 9.94
CA GLN A 330 -0.16 -41.77 8.65
C GLN A 330 0.06 -40.26 8.65
N SER A 331 1.21 -39.81 8.17
CA SER A 331 1.53 -38.38 8.10
C SER A 331 2.10 -38.01 6.75
N GLY A 332 1.63 -36.90 6.20
CA GLY A 332 2.13 -36.28 4.99
C GLY A 332 2.58 -34.85 5.27
N VAL A 333 3.70 -34.45 4.69
CA VAL A 333 4.19 -33.06 4.73
C VAL A 333 4.39 -32.58 3.30
N ILE A 334 3.87 -31.39 3.00
CA ILE A 334 3.99 -30.77 1.68
C ILE A 334 4.35 -29.29 1.84
N ILE A 335 5.19 -28.78 0.95
CA ILE A 335 5.58 -27.36 0.91
C ILE A 335 5.11 -26.80 -0.42
N THR A 336 4.31 -25.74 -0.40
CA THR A 336 3.80 -25.09 -1.61
C THR A 336 3.78 -23.57 -1.49
N LYS A 337 3.61 -22.88 -2.62
CA LYS A 337 3.41 -21.43 -2.66
C LYS A 337 1.94 -21.09 -2.40
N ASP A 338 1.70 -19.83 -2.04
CA ASP A 338 0.35 -19.27 -1.95
C ASP A 338 -0.45 -19.50 -3.24
N LYS A 339 -1.72 -19.94 -3.09
CA LYS A 339 -2.70 -20.21 -4.16
C LYS A 339 -2.33 -21.32 -5.15
N ILE A 340 -1.29 -22.11 -4.89
CA ILE A 340 -0.91 -23.23 -5.75
C ILE A 340 -1.43 -24.55 -5.16
N ALA A 341 -2.31 -25.22 -5.91
CA ALA A 341 -2.79 -26.56 -5.59
C ALA A 341 -1.64 -27.56 -5.59
N SER A 342 -1.59 -28.43 -4.59
CA SER A 342 -0.52 -29.41 -4.43
C SER A 342 -1.06 -30.74 -3.93
N LYS A 343 -0.46 -31.84 -4.40
CA LYS A 343 -0.93 -33.20 -4.12
C LYS A 343 0.23 -34.11 -3.73
N ILE A 344 0.02 -34.94 -2.71
CA ILE A 344 0.90 -36.05 -2.33
C ILE A 344 0.08 -37.34 -2.34
N VAL A 345 0.60 -38.37 -3.01
CA VAL A 345 -0.04 -39.68 -3.20
C VAL A 345 0.95 -40.76 -2.81
N LYS A 346 0.56 -41.63 -1.90
CA LYS A 346 1.28 -42.87 -1.57
C LYS A 346 0.31 -44.03 -1.74
N ARG A 347 0.54 -44.88 -2.73
CA ARG A 347 -0.31 -46.04 -3.03
C ARG A 347 0.46 -47.34 -2.89
N SER A 348 -0.20 -48.36 -2.37
CA SER A 348 0.24 -49.74 -2.30
C SER A 348 -0.83 -50.60 -2.95
N GLU A 349 -0.43 -51.44 -3.90
CA GLU A 349 -1.34 -52.35 -4.62
C GLU A 349 -1.04 -53.79 -4.19
N LYS A 350 -2.08 -54.52 -3.79
CA LYS A 350 -1.99 -55.97 -3.54
C LYS A 350 -2.76 -56.68 -4.66
N PRO A 351 -2.10 -57.44 -5.55
CA PRO A 351 -2.81 -58.28 -6.51
C PRO A 351 -3.47 -59.46 -5.78
N PHE A 352 -4.65 -59.87 -6.24
CA PHE A 352 -5.36 -61.04 -5.75
C PHE A 352 -6.05 -61.75 -6.92
N ALA A 353 -6.23 -63.06 -6.79
CA ALA A 353 -6.89 -63.89 -7.80
C ALA A 353 -8.39 -63.96 -7.51
N ILE A 354 -9.21 -63.79 -8.55
CA ILE A 354 -10.65 -64.00 -8.52
C ILE A 354 -10.98 -65.16 -9.45
N GLY A 355 -11.75 -66.13 -8.95
CA GLY A 355 -12.16 -67.32 -9.69
C GLY A 355 -11.38 -68.58 -9.32
N THR A 356 -11.74 -69.72 -9.93
CA THR A 356 -11.09 -71.02 -9.74
C THR A 356 -10.73 -71.63 -11.11
N GLY A 357 -9.64 -72.40 -11.17
CA GLY A 357 -9.21 -73.12 -12.38
C GLY A 357 -8.72 -72.22 -13.52
N GLU A 358 -9.15 -72.52 -14.75
CA GLU A 358 -8.71 -71.86 -15.99
C GLU A 358 -9.24 -70.42 -16.16
N PHE A 359 -10.19 -70.00 -15.31
CA PHE A 359 -10.78 -68.65 -15.33
C PHE A 359 -10.23 -67.71 -14.24
N VAL A 360 -9.09 -68.03 -13.62
CA VAL A 360 -8.46 -67.16 -12.62
C VAL A 360 -8.07 -65.82 -13.26
N ARG A 361 -8.67 -64.72 -12.78
CA ARG A 361 -8.33 -63.35 -13.15
C ARG A 361 -7.57 -62.67 -12.02
N THR A 362 -6.54 -61.91 -12.35
CA THR A 362 -5.82 -61.08 -11.37
C THR A 362 -6.48 -59.71 -11.28
N GLU A 363 -6.99 -59.35 -10.11
CA GLU A 363 -7.39 -57.99 -9.77
C GLU A 363 -6.43 -57.36 -8.77
N LYS A 364 -6.52 -56.05 -8.58
CA LYS A 364 -5.66 -55.30 -7.68
C LYS A 364 -6.50 -54.50 -6.70
N ALA A 365 -6.26 -54.70 -5.41
CA ALA A 365 -6.78 -53.82 -4.37
C ALA A 365 -5.73 -52.75 -4.03
N SER A 366 -6.15 -51.47 -4.00
CA SER A 366 -5.25 -50.34 -3.72
C SER A 366 -5.54 -49.70 -2.36
N ALA A 367 -4.52 -49.66 -1.50
CA ALA A 367 -4.53 -48.94 -0.22
C ALA A 367 -3.52 -47.79 -0.26
N GLY A 368 -3.80 -46.66 0.38
CA GLY A 368 -2.91 -45.51 0.30
C GLY A 368 -3.29 -44.29 1.13
N PHE A 369 -2.48 -43.25 0.97
CA PHE A 369 -2.67 -41.92 1.53
C PHE A 369 -2.61 -40.89 0.40
N ASP A 370 -3.73 -40.20 0.18
CA ASP A 370 -3.85 -39.12 -0.78
C ASP A 370 -4.19 -37.83 -0.03
N LEU A 371 -3.35 -36.80 -0.16
CA LEU A 371 -3.60 -35.46 0.36
C LEU A 371 -3.50 -34.46 -0.80
N ALA A 372 -4.59 -33.74 -1.04
CA ALA A 372 -4.69 -32.61 -1.96
C ALA A 372 -4.96 -31.34 -1.15
N ILE A 373 -4.24 -30.26 -1.42
CA ILE A 373 -4.36 -29.02 -0.65
C ILE A 373 -4.06 -27.78 -1.48
N THR A 374 -4.83 -26.72 -1.24
CA THR A 374 -4.64 -25.40 -1.84
C THR A 374 -4.69 -24.35 -0.71
N PRO A 375 -3.54 -23.83 -0.27
CA PRO A 375 -3.48 -22.82 0.78
C PRO A 375 -3.58 -21.40 0.23
N THR A 376 -4.25 -20.52 0.96
CA THR A 376 -4.32 -19.08 0.69
C THR A 376 -3.94 -18.28 1.94
N ILE A 377 -2.95 -17.39 1.84
CA ILE A 377 -2.50 -16.55 2.95
C ILE A 377 -3.46 -15.37 3.13
N LEU A 378 -4.00 -15.23 4.34
CA LEU A 378 -4.85 -14.12 4.78
C LEU A 378 -4.06 -13.13 5.66
N PRO A 379 -4.59 -11.91 5.92
CA PRO A 379 -4.02 -10.99 6.89
C PRO A 379 -3.90 -11.63 8.30
N GLN A 380 -2.97 -11.13 9.12
CA GLN A 380 -2.72 -11.62 10.49
C GLN A 380 -2.17 -13.07 10.59
N GLU A 381 -1.40 -13.53 9.59
CA GLU A 381 -0.79 -14.87 9.56
C GLU A 381 -1.80 -16.03 9.63
N LYS A 382 -3.04 -15.77 9.19
CA LYS A 382 -4.06 -16.79 8.99
C LYS A 382 -3.90 -17.40 7.61
N ILE A 383 -4.23 -18.68 7.50
CA ILE A 383 -4.09 -19.46 6.27
C ILE A 383 -5.42 -20.17 6.06
N ASP A 384 -6.07 -19.84 4.95
CA ASP A 384 -7.23 -20.56 4.48
C ASP A 384 -6.76 -21.82 3.75
N LEU A 385 -7.23 -22.98 4.19
CA LEU A 385 -6.83 -24.28 3.69
C LEU A 385 -8.03 -24.98 3.05
N SER A 386 -8.04 -25.09 1.73
CA SER A 386 -8.92 -26.02 1.03
C SER A 386 -8.21 -27.36 0.88
N MET A 387 -8.73 -28.42 1.49
CA MET A 387 -8.04 -29.71 1.56
C MET A 387 -8.96 -30.91 1.34
N GLY A 388 -8.40 -31.93 0.68
CA GLY A 388 -8.97 -33.26 0.52
C GLY A 388 -8.00 -34.32 1.00
N ILE A 389 -8.41 -35.15 1.95
CA ILE A 389 -7.62 -36.29 2.46
C ILE A 389 -8.39 -37.57 2.20
N THR A 390 -7.73 -38.56 1.62
CA THR A 390 -8.23 -39.93 1.49
C THR A 390 -7.21 -40.90 2.05
N VAL A 391 -7.65 -41.75 2.97
CA VAL A 391 -6.84 -42.81 3.58
C VAL A 391 -7.54 -44.13 3.37
N SER A 392 -6.88 -45.07 2.71
CA SER A 392 -7.39 -46.41 2.49
C SER A 392 -6.44 -47.50 3.00
N ALA A 393 -7.02 -48.59 3.47
CA ALA A 393 -6.32 -49.75 3.99
C ALA A 393 -6.98 -51.04 3.47
N ASN A 394 -6.15 -52.05 3.16
CA ASN A 394 -6.61 -53.36 2.73
C ASN A 394 -6.40 -54.37 3.85
N VAL A 395 -7.41 -55.20 4.15
CA VAL A 395 -7.35 -56.25 5.17
C VAL A 395 -7.89 -57.56 4.60
N GLY A 396 -7.29 -58.70 4.97
CA GLY A 396 -7.79 -60.03 4.58
C GLY A 396 -7.28 -60.57 3.23
N ASP A 397 -7.84 -61.72 2.85
CA ASP A 397 -7.63 -62.40 1.57
C ASP A 397 -8.89 -63.22 1.20
N PRO A 398 -9.67 -62.85 0.15
CA PRO A 398 -9.52 -61.68 -0.71
C PRO A 398 -9.55 -60.34 0.08
N PRO A 399 -8.83 -59.31 -0.39
CA PRO A 399 -8.68 -58.05 0.36
C PRO A 399 -9.96 -57.22 0.40
N GLU A 400 -10.42 -56.88 1.61
CA GLU A 400 -11.43 -55.84 1.88
C GLU A 400 -10.73 -54.47 1.97
N THR A 401 -11.24 -53.48 1.23
CA THR A 401 -10.67 -52.12 1.19
C THR A 401 -11.55 -51.16 1.99
N THR A 402 -11.03 -50.65 3.10
CA THR A 402 -11.66 -49.58 3.89
C THR A 402 -11.10 -48.24 3.43
N SER A 403 -11.96 -47.27 3.10
CA SER A 403 -11.56 -45.93 2.67
C SER A 403 -12.23 -44.84 3.51
N ASN A 404 -11.43 -43.90 4.02
CA ASN A 404 -11.86 -42.72 4.76
C ASN A 404 -11.52 -41.47 3.95
N THR A 405 -12.53 -40.71 3.53
CA THR A 405 -12.36 -39.49 2.73
C THR A 405 -12.94 -38.27 3.46
N ILE A 406 -12.17 -37.18 3.50
CA ILE A 406 -12.56 -35.89 4.06
C ILE A 406 -12.27 -34.81 3.03
N GLN A 407 -13.24 -33.96 2.75
CA GLN A 407 -13.08 -32.74 1.95
C GLN A 407 -13.63 -31.57 2.73
N THR A 408 -12.80 -30.55 2.98
CA THR A 408 -13.19 -29.39 3.77
C THR A 408 -12.35 -28.16 3.45
N ALA A 409 -12.85 -26.99 3.88
CA ALA A 409 -12.12 -25.73 3.87
C ALA A 409 -12.13 -25.16 5.29
N LEU A 410 -10.97 -24.73 5.80
CA LEU A 410 -10.84 -24.21 7.15
C LEU A 410 -9.71 -23.19 7.26
N VAL A 411 -9.87 -22.22 8.16
CA VAL A 411 -8.86 -21.18 8.41
C VAL A 411 -8.09 -21.51 9.69
N VAL A 412 -6.76 -21.63 9.59
CA VAL A 412 -5.85 -21.85 10.74
C VAL A 412 -4.80 -20.76 10.79
N LYS A 413 -4.36 -20.41 11.99
CA LYS A 413 -3.18 -19.56 12.16
C LYS A 413 -1.90 -20.35 11.87
N SER A 414 -0.87 -19.67 11.36
CA SER A 414 0.47 -20.24 11.21
C SER A 414 0.97 -20.84 12.54
N LYS A 415 1.53 -22.06 12.50
CA LYS A 415 2.06 -22.86 13.61
C LYS A 415 1.02 -23.42 14.60
N GLU A 416 -0.26 -23.22 14.36
CA GLU A 416 -1.32 -23.84 15.16
C GLU A 416 -1.82 -25.13 14.50
N SER A 417 -2.25 -26.09 15.31
CA SER A 417 -2.82 -27.35 14.83
C SER A 417 -4.34 -27.30 14.95
N ALA A 418 -5.04 -27.59 13.85
CA ALA A 418 -6.49 -27.70 13.82
C ALA A 418 -6.93 -29.14 13.58
N VAL A 419 -8.06 -29.52 14.15
CA VAL A 419 -8.74 -30.78 13.83
C VAL A 419 -9.63 -30.53 12.61
N VAL A 420 -9.37 -31.29 11.54
CA VAL A 420 -10.06 -31.18 10.25
C VAL A 420 -11.41 -31.91 10.30
N GLY A 421 -11.42 -33.07 10.97
CA GLY A 421 -12.59 -33.93 11.08
C GLY A 421 -12.23 -35.29 11.68
N GLY A 422 -13.25 -36.05 12.05
CA GLY A 422 -13.11 -37.39 12.61
C GLY A 422 -14.45 -38.08 12.75
N VAL A 423 -14.43 -39.41 12.82
CA VAL A 423 -15.61 -40.25 13.02
C VAL A 423 -15.32 -41.26 14.12
N VAL A 424 -16.33 -41.53 14.94
CA VAL A 424 -16.31 -42.60 15.95
C VAL A 424 -17.41 -43.58 15.60
N VAL A 425 -17.03 -44.82 15.30
CA VAL A 425 -17.92 -45.94 15.06
C VAL A 425 -17.84 -46.86 16.26
N ASN A 426 -18.99 -47.19 16.85
CA ASN A 426 -19.08 -48.16 17.92
C ASN A 426 -20.16 -49.18 17.57
N LYS A 427 -19.77 -50.44 17.40
CA LYS A 427 -20.64 -51.55 17.09
C LYS A 427 -20.56 -52.56 18.22
N SER A 428 -21.66 -52.76 18.92
CA SER A 428 -21.81 -53.85 19.89
C SER A 428 -22.82 -54.87 19.39
N SER A 429 -22.48 -56.15 19.56
CA SER A 429 -23.38 -57.28 19.32
C SER A 429 -23.37 -58.17 20.56
N THR A 430 -24.54 -58.65 20.94
CA THR A 430 -24.68 -59.70 21.95
C THR A 430 -25.53 -60.80 21.37
N ASP A 431 -24.94 -61.97 21.18
CA ASP A 431 -25.65 -63.15 20.73
C ASP A 431 -25.90 -64.07 21.93
N PHE A 432 -27.09 -64.67 21.96
CA PHE A 432 -27.51 -65.64 22.97
C PHE A 432 -27.78 -66.99 22.32
N ASP A 433 -27.47 -68.06 23.05
CA ASP A 433 -27.83 -69.44 22.74
C ASP A 433 -27.42 -69.95 21.34
N ARG A 434 -26.34 -69.37 20.79
CA ARG A 434 -25.64 -69.88 19.61
C ARG A 434 -24.61 -70.95 19.97
N ASN A 435 -24.29 -71.82 19.02
CA ASN A 435 -23.26 -72.83 19.23
C ASN A 435 -21.90 -72.17 19.50
N PRO A 436 -21.21 -72.51 20.61
CA PRO A 436 -19.88 -71.99 20.88
C PRO A 436 -18.85 -72.58 19.90
N PRO A 437 -17.72 -71.89 19.65
CA PRO A 437 -16.63 -72.43 18.84
C PRO A 437 -16.18 -73.81 19.32
N GLY A 438 -16.18 -74.82 18.44
CA GLY A 438 -15.88 -76.22 18.78
C GLY A 438 -17.07 -77.07 19.25
N GLY A 439 -18.27 -76.49 19.31
CA GLY A 439 -19.52 -77.24 19.36
C GLY A 439 -19.87 -77.72 17.96
N VAL A 440 -19.63 -78.99 17.66
CA VAL A 440 -20.05 -79.61 16.38
C VAL A 440 -21.57 -79.55 16.29
N ASP A 441 -22.11 -79.14 15.15
CA ASP A 441 -23.54 -79.01 14.92
C ASP A 441 -24.16 -80.26 14.29
N ASP A 442 -23.36 -80.99 13.51
CA ASP A 442 -23.76 -82.24 12.90
C ASP A 442 -23.28 -83.44 13.70
N VAL A 443 -24.26 -84.29 14.01
CA VAL A 443 -24.05 -85.67 14.37
C VAL A 443 -24.33 -86.46 13.09
N GLU A 444 -23.28 -86.88 12.38
CA GLU A 444 -23.43 -87.63 11.12
C GLU A 444 -24.11 -89.00 11.31
N ASP A 445 -24.12 -89.55 12.53
CA ASP A 445 -24.66 -90.90 12.78
C ASP A 445 -25.19 -91.08 14.22
N GLY A 446 -26.30 -90.42 14.55
CA GLY A 446 -26.93 -90.57 15.86
C GLY A 446 -28.06 -89.58 16.18
N ASN A 447 -28.96 -89.98 17.07
CA ASN A 447 -30.07 -89.15 17.54
C ASN A 447 -29.67 -88.40 18.81
N LYS A 448 -29.90 -87.08 18.83
CA LYS A 448 -29.70 -86.26 20.05
C LYS A 448 -30.79 -86.64 21.06
N LEU A 449 -30.40 -87.02 22.28
CA LEU A 449 -31.37 -87.37 23.33
C LEU A 449 -32.05 -86.12 23.91
N PHE A 450 -31.26 -85.07 24.10
CA PHE A 450 -31.71 -83.72 24.45
C PHE A 450 -30.60 -82.73 24.11
N SER A 451 -30.94 -81.45 24.05
CA SER A 451 -29.98 -80.37 23.81
C SER A 451 -30.15 -79.23 24.80
N PHE A 452 -29.16 -79.05 25.67
CA PHE A 452 -29.04 -77.85 26.49
C PHE A 452 -27.91 -76.99 25.95
N VAL A 453 -28.29 -75.86 25.34
CA VAL A 453 -27.36 -74.84 24.90
C VAL A 453 -27.67 -73.56 25.66
N LYS A 454 -26.66 -73.05 26.37
CA LYS A 454 -26.72 -71.71 26.93
C LYS A 454 -25.43 -70.99 26.61
N SER A 455 -25.50 -69.95 25.80
CA SER A 455 -24.31 -69.20 25.43
C SER A 455 -24.58 -67.70 25.41
N LYS A 456 -23.51 -66.94 25.62
CA LYS A 456 -23.48 -65.49 25.53
C LYS A 456 -22.18 -65.09 24.86
N ALA A 457 -22.28 -64.60 23.63
CA ALA A 457 -21.16 -64.01 22.90
C ALA A 457 -21.35 -62.49 22.86
N TYR A 458 -20.40 -61.76 23.44
CA TYR A 458 -20.38 -60.31 23.43
C TYR A 458 -19.22 -59.83 22.57
N LEU A 459 -19.54 -59.12 21.49
CA LEU A 459 -18.58 -58.50 20.59
C LEU A 459 -18.77 -56.99 20.65
N THR A 460 -17.70 -56.24 20.86
CA THR A 460 -17.69 -54.78 20.72
C THR A 460 -16.49 -54.37 19.88
N ASN A 461 -16.75 -53.61 18.82
CA ASN A 461 -15.76 -53.01 17.94
C ASN A 461 -15.94 -51.51 18.01
N LYS A 462 -14.90 -50.81 18.45
CA LYS A 462 -14.85 -49.36 18.47
C LYS A 462 -13.71 -48.90 17.55
N SER A 463 -14.06 -48.22 16.46
CA SER A 463 -13.09 -47.54 15.60
C SER A 463 -13.28 -46.03 15.72
N GLN A 464 -12.18 -45.29 15.85
CA GLN A 464 -12.20 -43.84 15.83
C GLN A 464 -11.03 -43.33 14.99
N PHE A 465 -11.28 -42.38 14.10
CA PHE A 465 -10.21 -41.67 13.41
C PHE A 465 -10.36 -40.17 13.56
N VAL A 466 -9.22 -39.47 13.58
CA VAL A 466 -9.14 -38.01 13.63
C VAL A 466 -8.03 -37.56 12.69
N VAL A 467 -8.28 -36.45 12.00
CA VAL A 467 -7.31 -35.81 11.12
C VAL A 467 -6.90 -34.45 11.67
N PHE A 468 -5.59 -34.25 11.81
CA PHE A 468 -4.98 -33.01 12.24
C PHE A 468 -4.26 -32.34 11.06
N VAL A 469 -4.34 -31.02 10.99
CA VAL A 469 -3.58 -30.21 10.04
C VAL A 469 -2.84 -29.10 10.77
N THR A 470 -1.59 -28.86 10.38
CA THR A 470 -0.74 -27.81 10.93
C THR A 470 -0.06 -27.08 9.78
N PRO A 471 -0.49 -25.84 9.45
CA PRO A 471 0.19 -25.03 8.46
C PRO A 471 1.26 -24.13 9.11
N GLU A 472 2.35 -23.88 8.41
CA GLU A 472 3.45 -23.02 8.86
C GLU A 472 3.99 -22.21 7.68
N ILE A 473 4.04 -20.88 7.83
CA ILE A 473 4.64 -19.99 6.84
C ILE A 473 6.17 -20.04 6.99
N ILE A 474 6.87 -20.34 5.91
CA ILE A 474 8.34 -20.39 5.85
C ILE A 474 8.86 -19.42 4.79
N GLU A 475 10.01 -18.80 5.07
CA GLU A 475 10.63 -17.82 4.17
C GLU A 475 11.41 -18.47 3.02
N SER A 476 11.90 -19.71 3.22
CA SER A 476 12.71 -20.44 2.25
C SER A 476 12.48 -21.95 2.37
N ALA A 477 12.61 -22.67 1.26
CA ALA A 477 12.51 -24.12 1.23
C ALA A 477 13.60 -24.79 2.08
N SER A 478 14.78 -24.16 2.22
CA SER A 478 15.91 -24.69 2.98
C SER A 478 15.60 -24.81 4.47
N SER A 479 15.01 -23.78 5.09
CA SER A 479 14.65 -23.81 6.52
C SER A 479 13.52 -24.80 6.79
N GLY A 480 12.52 -24.90 5.91
CA GLY A 480 11.46 -25.91 6.02
C GLY A 480 11.96 -27.35 5.89
N THR A 481 13.06 -27.58 5.16
CA THR A 481 13.60 -28.92 4.89
C THR A 481 14.49 -29.45 6.02
N GLU A 482 15.09 -28.60 6.86
CA GLU A 482 15.96 -29.05 7.96
C GLU A 482 15.23 -29.90 9.00
N GLU A 483 14.02 -29.50 9.40
CA GLU A 483 13.22 -30.24 10.37
C GLU A 483 12.76 -31.59 9.79
N ILE A 484 12.39 -31.59 8.51
CA ILE A 484 12.05 -32.80 7.74
C ILE A 484 13.29 -33.73 7.73
N LYS A 485 14.45 -33.24 7.29
CA LYS A 485 15.72 -33.98 7.29
C LYS A 485 16.07 -34.52 8.66
N ARG A 486 15.85 -33.76 9.75
CA ARG A 486 16.09 -34.19 11.13
C ARG A 486 15.17 -35.35 11.53
N LYS A 487 13.87 -35.24 11.25
CA LYS A 487 12.88 -36.30 11.52
C LYS A 487 13.17 -37.58 10.74
N PHE A 488 13.67 -37.47 9.51
CA PHE A 488 14.04 -38.64 8.68
C PHE A 488 15.45 -39.20 8.96
N ARG A 489 16.41 -38.40 9.46
CA ARG A 489 17.75 -38.89 9.86
C ARG A 489 17.75 -39.68 11.17
N SER A 490 16.70 -39.57 11.99
CA SER A 490 16.61 -40.23 13.30
C SER A 490 15.82 -41.54 13.22
N ARG A 491 16.37 -42.56 12.55
CA ARG A 491 16.01 -43.99 12.75
C ARG A 491 17.12 -44.88 12.15
N ARG A 492 18.34 -44.73 12.68
CA ARG A 492 19.30 -45.83 12.72
C ARG A 492 19.27 -46.34 14.15
N ARG A 493 18.52 -47.39 14.39
CA ARG A 493 18.67 -48.26 15.55
C ARG A 493 18.97 -49.64 15.02
#